data_AF-A0A7H8I1L5-F1
#
_entry.id   AF-A0A7H8I1L5-F1
#
_cell.length_a   1.000
_cell.length_b   1.000
_cell.length_c   1.000
_cell.angle_alpha   90.00
_cell.angle_beta   90.00
_cell.angle_gamma   90.00
#
_symmetry.space_group_name_H-M   'P 1'
#
loop_
_entity.id
_entity.type
_entity.pdbx_description
1 polymer ?
#
loop_
_entity_poly.entity_id
_entity_poly.type
_entity_poly.pdbx_seq_one_letter_code
_entity_poly.pdbx_strand_id
1 'polypeptide(L)'
;MDGVVVARYAETAEAAADDLDAAAAEVGGDVTAESYGTLGAQIGLGESYGRAAGALRRQLADGAEALRSAAEALRQVTVRHGGQDEEAAELIKRAGRLDG
;
A
#
# COMPACT_ATOMS: atom_id res chain seq x y z
N MET A 1 16.72 11.09 -9.17
CA MET A 1 15.25 10.99 -9.35
C MET A 1 14.67 12.17 -8.59
N ASP A 2 13.76 12.93 -9.19
CA ASP A 2 13.18 14.13 -8.56
C ASP A 2 12.35 13.75 -7.33
N GLY A 3 12.57 14.43 -6.19
CA GLY A 3 11.87 14.17 -4.93
C GLY A 3 10.35 14.34 -5.04
N VAL A 4 9.88 15.23 -5.93
CA VAL A 4 8.45 15.40 -6.21
C VAL A 4 7.85 14.16 -6.88
N VAL A 5 8.61 13.52 -7.77
CA VAL A 5 8.19 12.28 -8.45
C VAL A 5 8.14 11.11 -7.46
N VAL A 6 9.12 11.02 -6.56
CA VAL A 6 9.16 9.99 -5.50
C VAL A 6 7.99 10.14 -4.52
N ALA A 7 7.66 11.38 -4.12
CA ALA A 7 6.50 11.65 -3.26
C ALA A 7 5.19 11.21 -3.92
N ARG A 8 5.00 11.50 -5.21
CA ARG A 8 3.82 11.05 -5.96
C ARG A 8 3.70 9.53 -6.04
N TYR A 9 4.82 8.81 -6.16
CA TYR A 9 4.80 7.34 -6.11
C TYR A 9 4.41 6.82 -4.74
N ALA A 10 4.84 7.47 -3.66
CA ALA A 10 4.42 7.09 -2.30
C ALA A 10 2.90 7.27 -2.13
N GLU A 11 2.34 8.41 -2.54
CA GLU A 11 0.89 8.66 -2.52
C GLU A 11 0.11 7.64 -3.36
N THR A 12 0.63 7.30 -4.55
CA THR A 12 0.00 6.30 -5.43
C THR A 12 -0.01 4.92 -4.78
N ALA A 13 1.07 4.54 -4.10
CA ALA A 13 1.15 3.27 -3.40
C ALA A 13 0.19 3.21 -2.20
N GLU A 14 -0.01 4.31 -1.49
CA GLU A 14 -0.99 4.38 -0.39
C GLU A 14 -2.42 4.27 -0.90
N ALA A 15 -2.80 5.03 -1.93
CA ALA A 15 -4.13 4.93 -2.52
C ALA A 15 -4.43 3.49 -3.00
N ALA A 16 -3.45 2.84 -3.62
CA ALA A 16 -3.59 1.44 -4.04
C ALA A 16 -3.70 0.48 -2.84
N ALA A 17 -3.02 0.75 -1.72
CA ALA A 17 -3.18 -0.05 -0.51
C ALA A 17 -4.59 0.08 0.09
N ASP A 18 -5.13 1.30 0.12
CA ASP A 18 -6.49 1.56 0.61
C ASP A 18 -7.54 0.87 -0.27
N ASP A 19 -7.35 0.88 -1.60
CA ASP A 19 -8.22 0.16 -2.55
C ASP A 19 -8.19 -1.36 -2.30
N LEU A 20 -7.02 -1.93 -1.99
CA LEU A 20 -6.89 -3.36 -1.66
C LEU A 20 -7.58 -3.71 -0.33
N ASP A 21 -7.48 -2.85 0.68
CA ASP A 21 -8.19 -3.03 1.96
C ASP A 21 -9.71 -2.97 1.77
N ALA A 22 -10.19 -2.01 0.97
CA ALA A 22 -11.60 -1.91 0.62
C ALA A 22 -12.09 -3.18 -0.11
N ALA A 23 -11.32 -3.65 -1.10
CA ALA A 23 -11.62 -4.90 -1.79
C ALA A 23 -11.63 -6.10 -0.84
N ALA A 24 -10.69 -6.17 0.11
CA ALA A 24 -10.63 -7.25 1.09
C ALA A 24 -11.86 -7.27 2.02
N ALA A 25 -12.41 -6.10 2.36
CA ALA A 25 -13.63 -5.98 3.17
C ALA A 25 -14.87 -6.52 2.42
N GLU A 26 -14.93 -6.34 1.11
CA GLU A 26 -16.04 -6.81 0.26
C GLU A 26 -15.98 -8.30 -0.06
N VAL A 27 -14.77 -8.91 -0.07
CA VAL A 27 -14.61 -10.33 -0.42
C VAL A 27 -15.29 -11.22 0.62
N GLY A 28 -16.29 -11.97 0.13
CA GLY A 28 -17.07 -12.91 0.95
C GLY A 28 -18.21 -12.28 1.73
N GLY A 29 -18.59 -11.03 1.42
CA GLY A 29 -19.85 -10.44 1.90
C GLY A 29 -21.07 -11.24 1.42
N ASP A 30 -22.02 -11.47 2.33
CA ASP A 30 -23.34 -12.11 2.17
C ASP A 30 -23.41 -13.54 1.56
N VAL A 31 -22.29 -14.19 1.27
CA VAL A 31 -22.30 -15.56 0.76
C VAL A 31 -22.15 -16.56 1.91
N THR A 32 -23.28 -17.01 2.46
CA THR A 32 -23.31 -18.10 3.46
C THR A 32 -23.47 -19.46 2.77
N ALA A 33 -23.23 -20.55 3.49
CA ALA A 33 -23.46 -21.90 2.98
C ALA A 33 -24.92 -22.12 2.52
N GLU A 34 -25.87 -21.39 3.11
CA GLU A 34 -27.29 -21.41 2.73
C GLU A 34 -27.54 -20.79 1.36
N SER A 35 -26.70 -19.84 0.93
CA SER A 35 -26.75 -19.24 -0.42
C SER A 35 -26.54 -20.26 -1.54
N TYR A 36 -25.95 -21.42 -1.25
CA TYR A 36 -25.72 -22.50 -2.21
C TYR A 36 -26.77 -23.62 -2.17
N GLY A 37 -27.75 -23.54 -1.26
CA GLY A 37 -28.81 -24.52 -1.10
C GLY A 37 -28.35 -25.91 -0.65
N THR A 38 -29.29 -26.85 -0.55
CA THR A 38 -29.08 -28.19 0.05
C THR A 38 -28.10 -29.06 -0.75
N LEU A 39 -28.17 -28.98 -2.09
CA LEU A 39 -27.21 -29.68 -2.96
C LEU A 39 -25.80 -29.10 -2.82
N GLY A 40 -25.68 -27.77 -2.74
CA GLY A 40 -24.41 -27.09 -2.52
C GLY A 40 -23.78 -27.43 -1.18
N ALA A 41 -24.60 -27.59 -0.13
CA ALA A 41 -24.14 -28.08 1.17
C ALA A 41 -23.63 -29.53 1.09
N GLN A 42 -24.31 -30.42 0.37
CA GLN A 42 -23.88 -31.82 0.21
C GLN A 42 -22.54 -31.96 -0.52
N ILE A 43 -22.25 -31.08 -1.48
CA ILE A 43 -20.99 -31.13 -2.24
C ILE A 43 -19.91 -30.18 -1.71
N GLY A 44 -20.13 -29.54 -0.55
CA GLY A 44 -19.12 -28.69 0.10
C GLY A 44 -18.80 -27.40 -0.65
N LEU A 45 -19.72 -26.88 -1.45
CA LEU A 45 -19.55 -25.66 -2.25
C LEU A 45 -19.28 -24.45 -1.37
N GLY A 46 -20.05 -24.27 -0.30
CA GLY A 46 -19.88 -23.16 0.64
C GLY A 46 -18.53 -23.16 1.35
N GLU A 47 -18.02 -24.34 1.72
CA GLU A 47 -16.72 -24.48 2.37
C GLU A 47 -15.56 -24.22 1.39
N SER A 48 -15.72 -24.66 0.14
CA SER A 48 -14.75 -24.41 -0.93
C SER A 48 -14.67 -22.93 -1.29
N TYR A 49 -15.82 -22.27 -1.47
CA TYR A 49 -15.88 -20.82 -1.69
C TYR A 49 -15.40 -20.03 -0.48
N GLY A 50 -15.74 -20.45 0.74
CA GLY A 50 -15.25 -19.81 1.97
C GLY A 50 -13.72 -19.87 2.09
N ARG A 51 -13.11 -21.02 1.74
CA ARG A 51 -11.64 -21.14 1.70
C ARG A 51 -11.01 -20.27 0.62
N ALA A 52 -11.61 -20.23 -0.57
CA ALA A 52 -11.13 -19.38 -1.68
C ALA A 52 -11.24 -17.89 -1.34
N ALA A 53 -12.38 -17.44 -0.82
CA ALA A 53 -12.61 -16.08 -0.36
C ALA A 53 -11.66 -15.71 0.80
N GLY A 54 -11.42 -16.63 1.72
CA GLY A 54 -10.42 -16.46 2.78
C GLY A 54 -8.99 -16.32 2.25
N ALA A 55 -8.61 -17.10 1.23
CA ALA A 55 -7.31 -16.97 0.58
C ALA A 55 -7.15 -15.64 -0.17
N LEU A 56 -8.19 -15.23 -0.89
CA LEU A 56 -8.20 -13.96 -1.62
C LEU A 56 -8.10 -12.76 -0.66
N ARG A 57 -8.86 -12.77 0.45
CA ARG A 57 -8.75 -11.72 1.49
C ARG A 57 -7.34 -11.56 2.03
N ARG A 58 -6.66 -12.69 2.32
CA ARG A 58 -5.26 -12.64 2.79
C ARG A 58 -4.34 -12.05 1.75
N GLN A 59 -4.45 -12.46 0.49
CA GLN A 59 -3.63 -11.92 -0.59
C GLN A 59 -3.81 -10.41 -0.78
N LEU A 60 -5.05 -9.92 -0.67
CA LEU A 60 -5.35 -8.48 -0.74
C LEU A 60 -4.72 -7.73 0.44
N ALA A 61 -4.88 -8.24 1.67
CA ALA A 61 -4.30 -7.64 2.87
C ALA A 61 -2.75 -7.61 2.83
N ASP A 62 -2.12 -8.74 2.46
CA ASP A 62 -0.67 -8.85 2.32
C ASP A 62 -0.16 -7.86 1.25
N GLY A 63 -0.90 -7.70 0.15
CA GLY A 63 -0.60 -6.71 -0.89
C GLY A 63 -0.68 -5.27 -0.40
N ALA A 64 -1.72 -4.93 0.39
CA ALA A 64 -1.89 -3.61 0.98
C ALA A 64 -0.74 -3.27 1.94
N GLU A 65 -0.29 -4.23 2.76
CA GLU A 65 0.86 -4.07 3.66
C GLU A 65 2.17 -3.83 2.89
N ALA A 66 2.39 -4.59 1.81
CA ALA A 66 3.57 -4.42 0.96
C ALA A 66 3.60 -3.04 0.30
N LEU A 67 2.46 -2.54 -0.20
CA LEU A 67 2.35 -1.21 -0.78
C LEU A 67 2.59 -0.09 0.24
N ARG A 68 2.06 -0.22 1.46
CA ARG A 68 2.35 0.72 2.55
C ARG A 68 3.83 0.75 2.93
N SER A 69 4.46 -0.42 3.01
CA SER A 69 5.90 -0.52 3.26
C SER A 69 6.72 0.16 2.17
N ALA A 70 6.33 -0.01 0.89
CA ALA A 70 6.97 0.67 -0.23
C ALA A 70 6.77 2.19 -0.17
N ALA A 71 5.57 2.66 0.14
CA ALA A 71 5.28 4.09 0.31
C ALA A 71 6.13 4.73 1.42
N GLU A 72 6.28 4.04 2.55
CA GLU A 72 7.12 4.50 3.64
C GLU A 72 8.59 4.59 3.24
N ALA A 73 9.12 3.57 2.56
CA ALA A 73 10.49 3.59 2.04
C ALA A 73 10.71 4.75 1.05
N LEU A 74 9.74 5.02 0.16
CA LEU A 74 9.79 6.15 -0.77
C LEU A 74 9.81 7.50 -0.03
N ARG A 75 9.00 7.67 1.03
CA ARG A 75 9.04 8.88 1.88
C ARG A 75 10.39 9.08 2.56
N GLN A 76 10.99 8.01 3.08
CA GLN A 76 12.31 8.09 3.71
C GLN A 76 13.39 8.56 2.72
N VAL A 77 13.30 8.11 1.46
CA VAL A 77 14.18 8.58 0.38
C VAL A 77 13.99 10.08 0.10
N THR A 78 12.74 10.54 0.02
CA THR A 78 12.44 11.98 -0.18
C THR A 78 12.97 12.85 0.96
N VAL A 79 12.78 12.43 2.22
CA VAL A 79 13.30 13.17 3.40
C VAL A 79 14.83 13.23 3.38
N ARG A 80 15.49 12.10 3.09
CA ARG A 80 16.95 12.04 3.06
C ARG A 80 17.54 12.96 2.00
N HIS A 81 16.98 12.98 0.79
CA HIS A 81 17.50 13.82 -0.28
C HIS A 81 17.11 15.30 -0.11
N GLY A 82 15.90 15.60 0.36
CA GLY A 82 15.48 16.98 0.64
C GLY A 82 16.33 17.65 1.73
N GLY A 83 16.68 16.92 2.80
CA GLY A 83 17.56 17.44 3.86
C GLY A 83 19.01 17.66 3.40
N GLN A 84 19.52 16.83 2.49
CA GLN A 84 20.87 17.01 1.92
C GLN A 84 20.96 18.25 1.02
N ASP A 85 19.91 18.54 0.25
CA ASP A 85 19.87 19.73 -0.60
C ASP A 85 19.81 21.02 0.23
N GLU A 86 19.09 21.01 1.36
CA GLU A 86 19.00 22.16 2.26
C GLU A 86 20.33 22.41 3.03
N GLU A 87 20.99 21.35 3.51
CA GLU A 87 22.34 21.45 4.10
C GLU A 87 23.38 21.95 3.09
N ALA A 88 23.35 21.46 1.85
CA ALA A 88 24.24 21.92 0.80
C ALA A 88 24.01 23.40 0.45
N ALA A 89 22.75 23.85 0.39
CA ALA A 89 22.40 25.25 0.15
C ALA A 89 22.89 26.18 1.28
N GLU A 90 22.76 25.76 2.54
CA GLU A 90 23.26 26.53 3.68
C GLU A 90 24.80 26.60 3.72
N LEU A 91 25.49 25.52 3.35
CA LEU A 91 26.96 25.52 3.21
C LEU A 91 27.44 26.51 2.13
N ILE A 92 26.75 26.55 0.98
CA ILE A 92 27.06 27.49 -0.11
C ILE A 92 26.79 28.94 0.33
N LYS A 93 25.64 29.22 0.99
CA LYS A 93 25.35 30.55 1.55
C LYS A 93 26.38 31.00 2.58
N ARG A 94 26.87 30.07 3.41
CA ARG A 94 27.85 30.35 4.45
C ARG A 94 29.24 30.60 3.87
N ALA A 95 29.64 29.86 2.84
CA ALA A 95 30.88 30.10 2.10
C ALA A 95 30.86 31.46 1.38
N GLY A 96 29.78 31.77 0.66
CA GLY A 96 29.63 33.07 -0.03
C GLY A 96 29.54 34.29 0.89
N ARG A 97 29.31 34.10 2.20
CA ARG A 97 29.33 35.16 3.21
C ARG A 97 30.73 35.40 3.81
N LEU A 98 31.64 34.44 3.69
CA LEU A 98 33.01 34.55 4.20
C LEU A 98 33.98 35.15 3.16
N ASP A 99 33.60 35.12 1.88
CA ASP A 99 34.40 35.61 0.75
C ASP A 99 34.00 37.03 0.26
N GLY A 100 33.16 37.77 1.01
CA GLY A 100 32.74 39.15 0.70
C GLY A 100 32.96 40.09 1.88
#